data_AF-A0A0W8DI59-F1
#
_entry.id   AF-A0A0W8DI59-F1
#
_cell.length_a   1.000
_cell.length_b   1.000
_cell.length_c   1.000
_cell.angle_alpha   90.00
_cell.angle_beta   90.00
_cell.angle_gamma   90.00
#
_symmetry.space_group_name_H-M   'P 1'
#
loop_
_entity.id
_entity.type
_entity.pdbx_description
1 polymer ?
#
loop_
_entity_poly.entity_id
_entity_poly.type
_entity_poly.pdbx_seq_one_letter_code
_entity_poly.pdbx_strand_id
1 'polypeptide(L)'
;MLPYICYYRLGNEEFNEKNFDKAIECYSEAIRLGPDNHVYYSNRSAAYGAVGKWELAEKDAQECVKRNPKFAKGYHRLANAQQQLGRKKEAIETLKTAQTTATDTDKVPGIKKLLRQLNQEVAPKSAASTQGGGRQVPMHVAKELQELQPQFQKIQQASGSRRARGGRPAEGTKTYRSIGKMFLQTDSEENVATLKNDEKHVDEQVSSLEARKNYLNRQKQSVQDNITELLAQCT
;
A
#
# COMPACT_ATOMS: atom_id res chain seq x y z
N MET A 1 -12.59 -1.31 41.62
CA MET A 1 -11.98 -1.53 40.29
C MET A 1 -12.65 -2.76 39.71
N LEU A 2 -13.34 -2.66 38.57
CA LEU A 2 -14.10 -3.80 38.02
C LEU A 2 -13.11 -4.90 37.56
N PRO A 3 -13.28 -6.17 37.95
CA PRO A 3 -12.30 -7.24 37.72
C PRO A 3 -11.86 -7.41 36.25
N TYR A 4 -12.73 -7.13 35.28
CA TYR A 4 -12.42 -7.25 33.86
C TYR A 4 -11.44 -6.17 33.34
N ILE A 5 -11.38 -4.99 33.99
CA ILE A 5 -10.46 -3.91 33.59
C ILE A 5 -9.01 -4.34 33.87
N CYS A 6 -8.79 -5.14 34.92
CA CYS A 6 -7.48 -5.70 35.25
C CYS A 6 -7.00 -6.68 34.18
N TYR A 7 -7.85 -7.65 33.78
CA TYR A 7 -7.49 -8.64 32.75
C TYR A 7 -7.26 -8.01 31.37
N TYR A 8 -8.06 -7.01 30.99
CA TYR A 8 -7.83 -6.29 29.73
C TYR A 8 -6.48 -5.55 29.71
N ARG A 9 -6.13 -4.88 30.81
CA ARG A 9 -4.84 -4.18 30.93
C ARG A 9 -3.67 -5.16 30.90
N LEU A 10 -3.76 -6.24 31.68
CA LEU A 10 -2.75 -7.29 31.69
C LEU A 10 -2.60 -7.93 30.30
N GLY A 11 -3.71 -8.21 29.61
CA GLY A 11 -3.68 -8.72 28.24
C GLY A 11 -2.98 -7.77 27.26
N ASN A 12 -3.13 -6.45 27.43
CA ASN A 12 -2.40 -5.47 26.62
C ASN A 12 -0.90 -5.44 26.97
N GLU A 13 -0.54 -5.57 28.25
CA GLU A 13 0.84 -5.64 28.72
C GLU A 13 1.54 -6.88 28.14
N GLU A 14 0.96 -8.06 28.32
CA GLU A 14 1.47 -9.33 27.75
C GLU A 14 1.54 -9.27 26.22
N PHE A 15 0.58 -8.64 25.55
CA PHE A 15 0.62 -8.43 24.10
C PHE A 15 1.79 -7.55 23.67
N ASN A 16 2.09 -6.49 24.42
CA ASN A 16 3.23 -5.61 24.14
C ASN A 16 4.58 -6.31 24.40
N GLU A 17 4.62 -7.20 25.39
CA GLU A 17 5.76 -8.08 25.67
C GLU A 17 5.90 -9.23 24.65
N LYS A 18 4.96 -9.34 23.70
CA LYS A 18 4.87 -10.42 22.68
C LYS A 18 4.58 -11.80 23.27
N ASN A 19 4.11 -11.87 24.51
CA ASN A 19 3.61 -13.09 25.14
C ASN A 19 2.16 -13.36 24.68
N PHE A 20 2.00 -13.69 23.40
CA PHE A 20 0.68 -13.72 22.76
C PHE A 20 -0.27 -14.77 23.35
N ASP A 21 0.23 -15.93 23.79
CA ASP A 21 -0.60 -16.96 24.42
C ASP A 21 -1.18 -16.48 25.77
N LYS A 22 -0.36 -15.85 26.62
CA LYS A 22 -0.84 -15.22 27.87
C LYS A 22 -1.81 -14.08 27.61
N ALA A 23 -1.56 -13.27 26.57
CA ALA A 23 -2.49 -12.23 26.16
C ALA A 23 -3.85 -12.81 25.76
N ILE A 24 -3.88 -13.94 25.04
CA ILE A 24 -5.12 -14.65 24.67
C ILE A 24 -5.89 -15.11 25.92
N GLU A 25 -5.20 -15.67 26.92
CA GLU A 25 -5.81 -16.09 28.18
C GLU A 25 -6.44 -14.88 28.90
N CYS A 26 -5.69 -13.79 29.03
CA CYS A 26 -6.16 -12.56 29.67
C CYS A 26 -7.38 -11.96 28.96
N TYR A 27 -7.35 -11.87 27.63
CA TYR A 27 -8.52 -11.39 26.89
C TYR A 27 -9.71 -12.35 26.97
N SER A 28 -9.47 -13.65 27.10
CA SER A 28 -10.54 -14.64 27.28
C SER A 28 -11.23 -14.48 28.62
N GLU A 29 -10.48 -14.23 29.69
CA GLU A 29 -11.05 -13.87 30.99
C GLU A 29 -11.79 -12.53 30.94
N ALA A 30 -11.24 -11.52 30.25
CA ALA A 30 -11.94 -10.25 30.05
C ALA A 30 -13.28 -10.42 29.31
N ILE A 31 -13.33 -11.29 28.30
CA ILE A 31 -14.55 -11.64 27.56
C ILE A 31 -15.53 -12.41 28.45
N ARG A 32 -15.05 -13.36 29.25
CA ARG A 32 -15.88 -14.13 30.19
C ARG A 32 -16.58 -13.23 31.21
N LEU A 33 -15.88 -12.20 31.69
CA LEU A 33 -16.39 -11.23 32.67
C LEU A 33 -17.20 -10.09 32.03
N GLY A 34 -16.95 -9.76 30.77
CA GLY A 34 -17.55 -8.62 30.06
C GLY A 34 -17.76 -8.93 28.58
N PRO A 35 -18.75 -9.75 28.22
CA PRO A 35 -18.90 -10.30 26.87
C PRO A 35 -19.36 -9.28 25.82
N ASP A 36 -19.82 -8.09 26.23
CA ASP A 36 -20.37 -7.07 25.34
C ASP A 36 -19.32 -6.13 24.75
N ASN A 37 -18.11 -6.13 25.30
CA ASN A 37 -17.08 -5.21 24.87
C ASN A 37 -16.35 -5.71 23.61
N HIS A 38 -16.70 -5.14 22.46
CA HIS A 38 -16.09 -5.41 21.15
C HIS A 38 -14.55 -5.27 21.13
N VAL A 39 -13.95 -4.44 22.00
CA VAL A 39 -12.49 -4.23 22.04
C VAL A 39 -11.74 -5.50 22.46
N TYR A 40 -12.32 -6.31 23.36
CA TYR A 40 -11.66 -7.55 23.81
C TYR A 40 -11.56 -8.56 22.68
N TYR A 41 -12.61 -8.71 21.88
CA TYR A 41 -12.60 -9.56 20.69
C TYR A 41 -11.60 -9.05 19.63
N SER A 42 -11.53 -7.73 19.40
CA SER A 42 -10.53 -7.15 18.49
C SER A 42 -9.09 -7.45 18.93
N ASN A 43 -8.80 -7.35 20.22
CA ASN A 43 -7.45 -7.56 20.74
C ASN A 43 -7.09 -9.04 20.80
N ARG A 44 -8.03 -9.92 21.18
CA ARG A 44 -7.82 -11.37 21.13
C ARG A 44 -7.66 -11.88 19.70
N SER A 45 -8.42 -11.33 18.74
CA SER A 45 -8.21 -11.58 17.30
C SER A 45 -6.79 -11.21 16.85
N ALA A 46 -6.27 -10.07 17.30
CA ALA A 46 -4.90 -9.67 17.01
C ALA A 46 -3.86 -10.64 17.59
N ALA A 47 -4.08 -11.11 18.82
CA ALA A 47 -3.20 -12.08 19.48
C ALA A 47 -3.24 -13.45 18.80
N TYR A 48 -4.42 -13.93 18.41
CA TYR A 48 -4.56 -15.14 17.59
C TYR A 48 -3.83 -15.03 16.25
N GLY A 49 -3.92 -13.88 15.58
CA GLY A 49 -3.17 -13.63 14.35
C GLY A 49 -1.66 -13.65 14.57
N ALA A 50 -1.17 -13.14 15.70
CA ALA A 50 0.26 -13.14 16.02
C ALA A 50 0.83 -14.56 16.23
N VAL A 51 0.01 -15.51 16.70
CA VAL A 51 0.37 -16.93 16.81
C VAL A 51 -0.05 -17.78 15.60
N GLY A 52 -0.53 -17.15 14.52
CA GLY A 52 -0.91 -17.82 13.27
C GLY A 52 -2.24 -18.60 13.31
N LYS A 53 -3.05 -18.45 14.36
CA LYS A 53 -4.37 -19.10 14.51
C LYS A 53 -5.46 -18.26 13.81
N TRP A 54 -5.38 -18.19 12.48
CA TRP A 54 -6.17 -17.24 11.68
C TRP A 54 -7.68 -17.52 11.68
N GLU A 55 -8.11 -18.77 11.80
CA GLU A 55 -9.53 -19.15 11.89
C GLU A 55 -10.16 -18.64 13.20
N LEU A 56 -9.42 -18.68 14.31
CA LEU A 56 -9.86 -18.11 15.59
C LEU A 56 -9.85 -16.58 15.53
N ALA A 57 -8.83 -16.00 14.88
CA ALA A 57 -8.76 -14.57 14.66
C ALA A 57 -9.94 -14.04 13.84
N GLU A 58 -10.37 -14.77 12.79
CA GLU A 58 -11.53 -14.46 11.97
C GLU A 58 -12.81 -14.44 12.81
N LYS A 59 -13.06 -15.51 13.59
CA LYS A 59 -14.24 -15.62 14.46
C LYS A 59 -14.35 -14.45 15.44
N ASP A 60 -13.27 -14.13 16.13
CA ASP A 60 -13.26 -13.00 17.07
C ASP A 60 -13.44 -11.66 16.37
N ALA A 61 -12.87 -11.48 15.18
CA ALA A 61 -13.06 -10.24 14.42
C ALA A 61 -14.50 -10.08 13.92
N GLN A 62 -15.17 -11.16 13.53
CA GLN A 62 -16.60 -11.16 13.20
C GLN A 62 -17.45 -10.77 14.42
N GLU A 63 -17.17 -11.36 15.58
CA GLU A 63 -17.86 -11.03 16.84
C GLU A 63 -17.61 -9.58 17.29
N CYS A 64 -16.43 -9.02 16.99
CA CYS A 64 -16.12 -7.61 17.19
C CYS A 64 -16.99 -6.70 16.31
N VAL A 65 -17.04 -6.98 15.00
CA VAL A 65 -17.82 -6.21 14.02
C VAL A 65 -19.32 -6.29 14.31
N LYS A 66 -19.81 -7.47 14.70
CA LYS A 66 -21.22 -7.68 15.07
C LYS A 66 -21.63 -6.83 16.28
N ARG A 67 -20.76 -6.70 17.28
CA ARG A 67 -21.02 -5.88 18.48
C ARG A 67 -20.91 -4.39 18.21
N ASN A 68 -19.93 -3.97 17.41
CA ASN A 68 -19.78 -2.57 17.02
C ASN A 68 -19.48 -2.43 15.52
N PRO A 69 -20.52 -2.29 14.68
CA PRO A 69 -20.35 -2.10 13.24
C PRO A 69 -19.67 -0.78 12.86
N LYS A 70 -19.50 0.17 13.79
CA LYS A 70 -18.82 1.45 13.53
C LYS A 70 -17.31 1.38 13.76
N PHE A 71 -16.82 0.28 14.36
CA PHE A 71 -15.42 0.14 14.75
C PHE A 71 -14.52 -0.34 13.60
N ALA A 72 -13.87 0.62 12.93
CA ALA A 72 -13.03 0.35 11.76
C ALA A 72 -11.92 -0.70 12.02
N LYS A 73 -11.32 -0.71 13.22
CA LYS A 73 -10.28 -1.70 13.56
C LYS A 73 -10.80 -3.13 13.51
N GLY A 74 -12.06 -3.38 13.88
CA GLY A 74 -12.68 -4.72 13.80
C GLY A 74 -12.68 -5.27 12.37
N TYR A 75 -13.12 -4.46 11.41
CA TYR A 75 -13.08 -4.84 9.98
C TYR A 75 -11.66 -5.05 9.48
N HIS A 76 -10.70 -4.23 9.92
CA HIS A 76 -9.29 -4.42 9.57
C HIS A 76 -8.75 -5.76 10.10
N ARG A 77 -9.11 -6.16 11.33
CA ARG A 77 -8.75 -7.48 11.88
C ARG A 77 -9.37 -8.61 11.05
N LEU A 78 -10.65 -8.49 10.71
CA LEU A 78 -11.39 -9.48 9.94
C LEU A 78 -10.79 -9.67 8.54
N ALA A 79 -10.57 -8.58 7.81
CA ALA A 79 -10.00 -8.61 6.47
C ALA A 79 -8.56 -9.17 6.47
N ASN A 80 -7.77 -8.87 7.51
CA ASN A 80 -6.44 -9.45 7.64
C ASN A 80 -6.50 -10.97 7.87
N ALA A 81 -7.37 -11.44 8.77
CA ALA A 81 -7.56 -12.88 8.99
C ALA A 81 -8.02 -13.59 7.70
N GLN A 82 -9.00 -13.02 6.99
CA GLN A 82 -9.47 -13.53 5.69
C GLN A 82 -8.36 -13.58 4.64
N GLN A 83 -7.51 -12.55 4.57
CA GLN A 83 -6.36 -12.55 3.67
C GLN A 83 -5.40 -13.70 3.98
N GLN A 84 -5.06 -13.92 5.25
CA GLN A 84 -4.13 -14.98 5.67
C GLN A 84 -4.69 -16.37 5.42
N LEU A 85 -6.02 -16.53 5.50
CA LEU A 85 -6.74 -17.75 5.10
C LEU A 85 -6.87 -17.91 3.57
N GLY A 86 -6.30 -17.00 2.77
CA GLY A 86 -6.36 -17.03 1.30
C GLY A 86 -7.67 -16.49 0.70
N ARG A 87 -8.62 -16.04 1.52
CA ARG A 87 -9.93 -15.52 1.11
C ARG A 87 -9.88 -14.03 0.73
N LYS A 88 -9.03 -13.71 -0.25
CA LYS A 88 -8.73 -12.30 -0.64
C LYS A 88 -9.95 -11.52 -1.14
N LYS A 89 -10.87 -12.18 -1.85
CA LYS A 89 -12.10 -11.54 -2.36
C LYS A 89 -13.03 -11.11 -1.21
N GLU A 90 -13.18 -11.97 -0.20
CA GLU A 90 -13.97 -11.66 1.00
C GLU A 90 -13.33 -10.53 1.80
N ALA A 91 -12.00 -10.53 1.94
CA ALA A 91 -11.26 -9.45 2.60
C ALA A 91 -11.47 -8.08 1.92
N ILE A 92 -11.49 -8.03 0.58
CA ILE A 92 -11.79 -6.79 -0.17
C ILE A 92 -13.20 -6.30 0.16
N GLU A 93 -14.19 -7.20 0.16
CA GLU A 93 -15.57 -6.83 0.44
C GLU A 93 -15.72 -6.30 1.87
N THR A 94 -15.15 -6.99 2.86
CA THR A 94 -15.10 -6.54 4.25
C THR A 94 -14.51 -5.13 4.39
N LEU A 95 -13.43 -4.81 3.67
CA LEU A 95 -12.80 -3.48 3.70
C LEU A 95 -13.61 -2.40 2.98
N LYS A 96 -14.44 -2.77 2.00
CA LYS A 96 -15.41 -1.86 1.38
C LYS A 96 -16.57 -1.58 2.32
N THR A 97 -17.12 -2.61 2.96
CA THR A 97 -18.15 -2.45 4.00
C THR A 97 -17.64 -1.56 5.14
N ALA A 98 -16.37 -1.68 5.51
CA ALA A 98 -15.75 -0.81 6.51
C ALA A 98 -15.80 0.67 6.08
N GLN A 99 -15.56 1.00 4.81
CA GLN A 99 -15.58 2.38 4.31
C GLN A 99 -16.97 3.03 4.30
N THR A 100 -18.02 2.22 4.16
CA THR A 100 -19.39 2.72 4.17
C THR A 100 -20.00 2.75 5.58
N THR A 101 -19.61 1.80 6.44
CA THR A 101 -20.28 1.55 7.72
C THR A 101 -19.53 2.13 8.91
N ALA A 102 -18.19 2.07 8.88
CA ALA A 102 -17.38 2.51 10.02
C ALA A 102 -17.15 4.02 9.99
N THR A 103 -17.23 4.66 11.15
CA THR A 103 -17.06 6.12 11.28
C THR A 103 -15.60 6.52 11.51
N ASP A 104 -14.74 5.58 11.90
CA ASP A 104 -13.35 5.82 12.30
C ASP A 104 -12.32 5.32 11.27
N THR A 105 -12.70 5.20 10.00
CA THR A 105 -11.85 4.62 8.95
C THR A 105 -10.55 5.40 8.74
N ASP A 106 -10.56 6.72 8.95
CA ASP A 106 -9.35 7.54 8.79
C ASP A 106 -8.33 7.31 9.91
N LYS A 107 -8.77 6.85 11.08
CA LYS A 107 -7.88 6.47 12.20
C LYS A 107 -7.18 5.13 11.97
N VAL A 108 -7.58 4.38 10.94
CA VAL A 108 -7.03 3.06 10.61
C VAL A 108 -6.48 3.07 9.18
N PRO A 109 -5.31 3.71 8.94
CA PRO A 109 -4.72 3.79 7.59
C PRO A 109 -4.43 2.40 6.98
N GLY A 110 -4.31 1.38 7.84
CA GLY A 110 -4.21 -0.02 7.44
C GLY A 110 -5.33 -0.49 6.50
N ILE A 111 -6.56 0.02 6.64
CA ILE A 111 -7.70 -0.37 5.78
C ILE A 111 -7.45 0.02 4.32
N LYS A 112 -7.12 1.30 4.08
CA LYS A 112 -6.85 1.81 2.72
C LYS A 112 -5.63 1.12 2.11
N LYS A 113 -4.58 0.89 2.91
CA LYS A 113 -3.37 0.17 2.48
C LYS A 113 -3.67 -1.27 2.09
N LEU A 114 -4.36 -2.01 2.96
CA LEU A 114 -4.69 -3.41 2.76
C LEU A 114 -5.60 -3.61 1.55
N LEU A 115 -6.61 -2.75 1.40
CA LEU A 115 -7.52 -2.81 0.25
C LEU A 115 -6.77 -2.60 -1.06
N ARG A 116 -5.85 -1.63 -1.11
CA ARG A 116 -5.02 -1.40 -2.30
C ARG A 116 -4.15 -2.62 -2.63
N GLN A 117 -3.53 -3.23 -1.62
CA GLN A 117 -2.69 -4.42 -1.80
C GLN A 117 -3.51 -5.59 -2.35
N LEU A 118 -4.64 -5.90 -1.70
CA LEU A 118 -5.52 -6.99 -2.12
C LEU A 118 -6.08 -6.80 -3.52
N ASN A 119 -6.47 -5.57 -3.89
CA ASN A 119 -6.94 -5.29 -5.26
C ASN A 119 -5.84 -5.51 -6.31
N GLN A 120 -4.58 -5.23 -5.98
CA GLN A 120 -3.43 -5.48 -6.88
C GLN A 120 -3.12 -6.98 -7.01
N GLU A 121 -3.38 -7.77 -5.97
CA GLU A 121 -3.15 -9.21 -5.97
C GLU A 121 -4.29 -10.01 -6.64
N VAL A 122 -5.54 -9.53 -6.51
CA VAL A 122 -6.74 -10.20 -7.06
C VAL A 122 -6.97 -9.84 -8.54
N ALA A 123 -6.48 -8.70 -9.02
CA ALA A 123 -6.37 -8.44 -10.45
C ALA A 123 -5.04 -9.06 -10.93
N PRO A 124 -5.03 -10.30 -11.47
CA PRO A 124 -3.77 -10.89 -11.85
C PRO A 124 -3.15 -10.07 -12.98
N LYS A 125 -1.81 -10.01 -12.99
CA LYS A 125 -0.96 -9.48 -14.04
C LYS A 125 -1.22 -10.20 -15.38
N SER A 126 -2.34 -9.94 -16.04
CA SER A 126 -2.61 -10.39 -17.41
C SER A 126 -2.50 -9.25 -18.43
N ALA A 127 -1.78 -8.16 -18.13
CA ALA A 127 -1.57 -7.05 -19.08
C ALA A 127 -0.45 -6.05 -18.67
N ALA A 128 0.78 -6.51 -18.39
CA ALA A 128 1.95 -5.62 -18.33
C ALA A 128 3.26 -6.45 -18.30
N SER A 129 3.58 -7.21 -19.35
CA SER A 129 4.31 -6.65 -20.49
C SER A 129 3.44 -5.82 -21.42
N THR A 130 3.95 -4.62 -21.75
CA THR A 130 3.47 -3.67 -22.76
C THR A 130 2.49 -2.60 -22.25
N GLN A 131 3.08 -1.42 -21.97
CA GLN A 131 2.58 -0.06 -22.21
C GLN A 131 1.18 0.36 -21.71
N GLY A 132 1.19 1.44 -20.90
CA GLY A 132 0.25 2.56 -21.07
C GLY A 132 -1.09 2.44 -20.33
N GLY A 133 -1.13 2.94 -19.09
CA GLY A 133 -2.37 3.14 -18.34
C GLY A 133 -3.25 4.24 -18.94
N GLY A 134 -4.18 3.85 -19.81
CA GLY A 134 -5.29 4.68 -20.27
C GLY A 134 -6.38 4.78 -19.20
N ARG A 135 -6.61 5.99 -18.71
CA ARG A 135 -7.87 6.39 -18.06
C ARG A 135 -8.97 6.25 -19.12
N GLN A 136 -10.05 5.52 -18.83
CA GLN A 136 -11.17 5.38 -19.76
C GLN A 136 -11.66 6.78 -20.19
N VAL A 137 -11.53 7.04 -21.49
CA VAL A 137 -11.92 8.31 -22.10
C VAL A 137 -13.46 8.30 -22.23
N PRO A 138 -14.17 9.36 -21.81
CA PRO A 138 -15.62 9.43 -21.94
C PRO A 138 -16.10 9.10 -23.37
N MET A 139 -17.24 8.41 -23.53
CA MET A 139 -17.70 7.86 -24.82
C MET A 139 -17.70 8.86 -26.00
N HIS A 140 -17.94 10.14 -25.76
CA HIS A 140 -17.91 11.17 -26.81
C HIS A 140 -16.49 11.39 -27.36
N VAL A 141 -15.48 11.38 -26.48
CA VAL A 141 -14.07 11.53 -26.86
C VAL A 141 -13.54 10.25 -27.53
N ALA A 142 -14.04 9.07 -27.14
CA ALA A 142 -13.70 7.82 -27.81
C ALA A 142 -14.19 7.79 -29.27
N LYS A 143 -15.38 8.38 -29.53
CA LYS A 143 -15.93 8.50 -30.88
C LYS A 143 -15.13 9.47 -31.75
N GLU A 144 -14.76 10.64 -31.21
CA GLU A 144 -13.87 11.59 -31.89
C GLU A 144 -12.49 10.98 -32.17
N LEU A 145 -11.92 10.22 -31.22
CA LEU A 145 -10.65 9.51 -31.44
C LEU A 145 -10.76 8.47 -32.56
N GLN A 146 -11.89 7.79 -32.67
CA GLN A 146 -12.12 6.76 -33.68
C GLN A 146 -12.32 7.37 -35.09
N GLU A 147 -12.95 8.54 -35.17
CA GLU A 147 -13.07 9.33 -36.41
C GLU A 147 -11.71 9.92 -36.85
N LEU A 148 -10.84 10.27 -35.90
CA LEU A 148 -9.49 10.77 -36.16
C LEU A 148 -8.45 9.65 -36.43
N GLN A 149 -8.77 8.40 -36.08
CA GLN A 149 -7.89 7.24 -36.22
C GLN A 149 -7.36 6.99 -37.65
N PRO A 150 -8.17 7.08 -38.72
CA PRO A 150 -7.65 6.97 -40.09
C PRO A 150 -6.75 8.14 -40.49
N GLN A 151 -6.91 9.33 -39.87
CA GLN A 151 -6.01 10.46 -40.10
C GLN A 151 -4.64 10.21 -39.44
N PHE A 152 -4.64 9.65 -38.23
CA PHE A 152 -3.43 9.21 -37.53
C PHE A 152 -2.69 8.11 -38.28
N GLN A 153 -3.38 7.15 -38.88
CA GLN A 153 -2.75 6.10 -39.68
C GLN A 153 -2.12 6.64 -40.97
N LYS A 154 -2.74 7.64 -41.62
CA LYS A 154 -2.12 8.34 -42.75
C LYS A 154 -0.85 9.08 -42.34
N ILE A 155 -0.85 9.73 -41.17
CA ILE A 155 0.34 10.39 -40.60
C ILE A 155 1.42 9.35 -40.23
N GLN A 156 1.03 8.19 -39.70
CA GLN A 156 1.96 7.11 -39.33
C GLN A 156 2.59 6.46 -40.57
N GLN A 157 1.83 6.24 -41.65
CA GLN A 157 2.35 5.73 -42.91
C GLN A 157 3.29 6.74 -43.59
N ALA A 158 3.01 8.04 -43.48
CA ALA A 158 3.95 9.09 -43.90
C ALA A 158 5.22 9.15 -43.02
N SER A 159 5.13 8.72 -41.76
CA SER A 159 6.26 8.71 -40.80
C SER A 159 7.11 7.43 -40.84
N GLY A 160 6.56 6.33 -41.36
CA GLY A 160 7.24 5.03 -41.47
C GLY A 160 8.47 5.04 -42.37
N SER A 161 8.59 6.03 -43.27
CA SER A 161 9.78 6.23 -44.11
C SER A 161 10.88 7.08 -43.45
N ARG A 162 10.71 7.54 -42.19
CA ARG A 162 11.69 8.38 -41.47
C ARG A 162 12.23 7.72 -40.20
N ARG A 163 12.32 6.38 -40.15
CA ARG A 163 12.85 5.66 -38.98
C ARG A 163 14.39 5.70 -38.83
N ALA A 164 15.05 6.67 -39.48
CA ALA A 164 16.48 6.94 -39.37
C ALA A 164 16.72 8.45 -39.25
N ARG A 165 16.40 9.01 -38.07
CA ARG A 165 16.99 10.21 -37.46
C ARG A 165 16.13 10.58 -36.26
N GLY A 166 16.64 10.43 -35.05
CA GLY A 166 16.16 11.19 -33.90
C GLY A 166 16.45 12.67 -34.16
N GLY A 167 15.62 13.30 -34.99
CA GLY A 167 15.65 14.73 -35.22
C GLY A 167 14.91 15.41 -34.08
N ARG A 168 15.48 16.51 -33.56
CA ARG A 168 14.68 17.51 -32.84
C ARG A 168 13.40 17.74 -33.65
N PRO A 169 12.22 17.78 -33.03
CA PRO A 169 11.01 18.14 -33.76
C PRO A 169 11.23 19.52 -34.38
N ALA A 170 10.67 19.73 -35.57
CA ALA A 170 10.96 20.91 -36.37
C ALA A 170 10.69 22.20 -35.58
N GLU A 171 11.53 23.21 -35.77
CA GLU A 171 11.39 24.52 -35.13
C GLU A 171 9.98 25.08 -35.37
N GLY A 172 9.29 25.51 -34.31
CA GLY A 172 7.90 25.99 -34.36
C GLY A 172 6.81 24.92 -34.27
N THR A 173 7.15 23.64 -34.04
CA THR A 173 6.15 22.61 -33.75
C THR A 173 5.56 22.79 -32.34
N LYS A 174 4.22 22.87 -32.27
CA LYS A 174 3.49 22.97 -31.00
C LYS A 174 3.70 21.67 -30.21
N THR A 175 4.42 21.75 -29.11
CA THR A 175 4.60 20.62 -28.17
C THR A 175 3.85 20.90 -26.87
N TYR A 176 3.79 19.92 -25.97
CA TYR A 176 3.02 20.06 -24.75
C TYR A 176 3.82 19.61 -23.52
N ARG A 177 3.72 20.37 -22.44
CA ARG A 177 4.26 20.04 -21.12
C ARG A 177 3.13 19.69 -20.16
N SER A 178 3.29 18.61 -19.40
CA SER A 178 2.35 18.26 -18.33
C SER A 178 2.65 19.04 -17.05
N ILE A 179 1.63 19.64 -16.45
CA ILE A 179 1.67 20.24 -15.11
C ILE A 179 0.53 19.62 -14.30
N GLY A 180 0.85 18.59 -13.51
CA GLY A 180 -0.15 17.83 -12.76
C GLY A 180 -1.12 17.08 -13.67
N LYS A 181 -2.40 17.47 -13.66
CA LYS A 181 -3.47 16.88 -14.52
C LYS A 181 -3.77 17.71 -15.78
N MET A 182 -3.03 18.79 -16.03
CA MET A 182 -3.22 19.69 -17.16
C MET A 182 -2.03 19.64 -18.13
N PHE A 183 -2.27 19.95 -19.40
CA PHE A 183 -1.24 20.07 -20.43
C PHE A 183 -1.23 21.51 -20.96
N LEU A 184 -0.04 22.12 -21.02
CA LEU A 184 0.16 23.44 -21.60
C LEU A 184 0.94 23.31 -22.90
N GLN A 185 0.54 24.09 -23.90
CA GLN A 185 1.27 24.16 -25.16
C GLN A 185 2.57 24.93 -24.94
N THR A 186 3.70 24.35 -25.35
CA THR A 186 5.06 24.88 -25.16
C THR A 186 5.91 24.59 -26.40
N ASP A 187 7.03 25.29 -26.52
CA ASP A 187 7.99 25.05 -27.59
C ASP A 187 8.86 23.82 -27.29
N SER A 188 9.31 23.15 -28.35
CA SER A 188 10.09 21.93 -28.17
C SER A 188 11.39 22.16 -27.41
N GLU A 189 12.04 23.30 -27.58
CA GLU A 189 13.32 23.57 -26.95
C GLU A 189 13.19 23.75 -25.44
N GLU A 190 12.11 24.41 -25.01
CA GLU A 190 11.78 24.62 -23.61
C GLU A 190 11.46 23.30 -22.88
N ASN A 191 10.75 22.39 -23.57
CA ASN A 191 10.48 21.04 -23.05
C ASN A 191 11.76 20.24 -22.88
N VAL A 192 12.66 20.28 -23.86
CA VAL A 192 13.96 19.60 -23.77
C VAL A 192 14.83 20.19 -22.66
N ALA A 193 14.85 21.52 -22.50
CA ALA A 193 15.60 22.18 -21.43
C ALA A 193 15.06 21.78 -20.04
N THR A 194 13.74 21.72 -19.89
CA THR A 194 13.10 21.26 -18.66
C THR A 194 13.48 19.83 -18.33
N LEU A 195 13.35 18.91 -19.29
CA LEU A 195 13.67 17.50 -19.08
C LEU A 195 15.12 17.29 -18.65
N LYS A 196 16.06 18.07 -19.21
CA LYS A 196 17.47 18.02 -18.80
C LYS A 196 17.69 18.52 -17.37
N ASN A 197 16.95 19.53 -16.94
CA ASN A 197 17.02 20.01 -15.55
C ASN A 197 16.43 18.98 -14.58
N ASP A 198 15.33 18.34 -14.95
CA ASP A 198 14.71 17.26 -14.17
C ASP A 198 15.64 16.05 -14.08
N GLU A 199 16.29 15.66 -15.19
CA GLU A 199 17.31 14.60 -15.24
C GLU A 199 18.47 14.91 -14.29
N LYS A 200 19.02 16.14 -14.34
CA LYS A 200 20.07 16.58 -13.43
C LYS A 200 19.65 16.52 -11.96
N HIS A 201 18.42 16.92 -11.64
CA HIS A 201 17.92 16.88 -10.27
C HIS A 201 17.77 15.44 -9.76
N VAL A 202 17.32 14.52 -10.62
CA VAL A 202 17.25 13.10 -10.30
C VAL A 202 18.65 12.53 -10.05
N ASP A 203 19.62 12.86 -10.89
CA ASP A 203 21.01 12.40 -10.71
C ASP A 203 21.63 12.89 -9.40
N GLU A 204 21.39 14.15 -9.02
CA GLU A 204 21.79 14.71 -7.73
C GLU A 204 21.16 13.95 -6.56
N GLN A 205 19.86 13.64 -6.65
CA GLN A 205 19.17 12.84 -5.63
C GLN A 205 19.74 11.42 -5.53
N VAL A 206 19.98 10.75 -6.65
CA VAL A 206 20.57 9.40 -6.68
C VAL A 206 21.94 9.41 -6.01
N SER A 207 22.81 10.35 -6.38
CA SER A 207 24.13 10.52 -5.78
C SER A 207 24.06 10.72 -4.26
N SER A 208 23.13 11.55 -3.79
CA SER A 208 22.94 11.78 -2.35
C SER A 208 22.48 10.51 -1.59
N LEU A 209 21.63 9.69 -2.21
CA LEU A 209 21.13 8.45 -1.63
C LEU A 209 22.23 7.38 -1.58
N GLU A 210 23.06 7.30 -2.60
CA GLU A 210 24.21 6.40 -2.64
C GLU A 210 25.23 6.74 -1.54
N ALA A 211 25.53 8.03 -1.34
CA ALA A 211 26.39 8.47 -0.25
C ALA A 211 25.83 8.05 1.13
N ARG A 212 24.51 8.23 1.34
CA ARG A 212 23.84 7.80 2.58
C ARG A 212 23.88 6.28 2.78
N LYS A 213 23.64 5.51 1.73
CA LYS A 213 23.75 4.04 1.75
C LYS A 213 25.16 3.61 2.17
N ASN A 214 26.19 4.23 1.60
CA ASN A 214 27.59 3.91 1.92
C ASN A 214 27.93 4.23 3.38
N TYR A 215 27.44 5.36 3.91
CA TYR A 215 27.60 5.70 5.33
C TYR A 215 26.99 4.63 6.26
N LEU A 216 25.76 4.22 5.99
CA LEU A 216 25.07 3.21 6.80
C LEU A 216 25.76 1.85 6.74
N ASN A 217 26.31 1.47 5.58
CA ASN A 217 27.08 0.24 5.44
C ASN A 217 28.36 0.25 6.30
N ARG A 218 29.06 1.38 6.39
CA ARG A 218 30.23 1.51 7.28
C ARG A 218 29.86 1.40 8.74
N GLN A 219 28.75 2.02 9.16
CA GLN A 219 28.23 1.92 10.52
C GLN A 219 27.87 0.46 10.86
N LYS A 220 27.18 -0.23 9.95
CA LYS A 220 26.86 -1.65 10.10
C LYS A 220 28.11 -2.50 10.29
N GLN A 221 29.12 -2.30 9.45
CA GLN A 221 30.38 -3.05 9.53
C GLN A 221 31.08 -2.82 10.87
N SER A 222 31.21 -1.56 11.31
CA SER A 222 31.81 -1.23 12.60
C SER A 222 31.10 -1.91 13.78
N VAL A 223 29.77 -1.98 13.76
CA VAL A 223 29.01 -2.69 14.80
C VAL A 223 29.28 -4.20 14.74
N GLN A 224 29.35 -4.79 13.54
CA GLN A 224 29.68 -6.21 13.38
C GLN A 224 31.09 -6.53 13.87
N ASP A 225 32.06 -5.66 13.60
CA ASP A 225 33.44 -5.81 14.06
C ASP A 225 33.51 -5.73 15.60
N ASN A 226 32.85 -4.75 16.22
CA ASN A 226 32.78 -4.62 17.69
C ASN A 226 32.15 -5.86 18.35
N ILE A 227 31.06 -6.39 17.77
CA ILE A 227 30.43 -7.62 18.27
C ILE A 227 31.40 -8.81 18.18
N THR A 228 32.12 -8.92 17.06
CA THR A 228 33.08 -10.01 16.84
C THR A 228 34.24 -9.94 17.84
N GLU A 229 34.75 -8.74 18.11
CA GLU A 229 35.81 -8.51 19.09
C GLU A 229 35.34 -8.86 20.52
N LEU A 230 34.13 -8.44 20.91
CA LEU A 230 33.55 -8.79 22.21
C LEU A 230 33.37 -10.31 22.36
N LEU A 231 32.93 -11.00 21.31
CA LEU A 231 32.79 -12.46 21.34
C LEU A 231 34.14 -13.16 21.51
N ALA A 232 35.22 -12.63 20.91
CA ALA A 232 36.57 -13.18 21.06
C ALA A 232 37.17 -12.94 22.45
N GLN A 233 36.76 -11.90 23.18
CA GLN A 233 37.19 -11.66 24.57
C GLN A 233 36.47 -12.57 25.59
N CYS A 234 35.34 -13.16 25.21
CA CYS A 234 34.56 -14.06 26.05
C CYS A 234 34.92 -15.55 25.91
N THR A 235 35.86 -15.89 25.03
CA THR A 235 36.38 -17.26 24.79
C THR A 235 37.79 -17.40 25.33
#